data_AF-A0A344TT97-F1
#
_entry.id   AF-A0A344TT97-F1
#
_cell.length_a   1.000
_cell.length_b   1.000
_cell.length_c   1.000
_cell.angle_alpha   90.00
_cell.angle_beta   90.00
_cell.angle_gamma   90.00
#
_symmetry.space_group_name_H-M   'P 1'
#
loop_
_entity.id
_entity.type
_entity.pdbx_description
1 polymer ?
#
loop_
_entity_poly.entity_id
_entity_poly.type
_entity_poly.pdbx_seq_one_letter_code
_entity_poly.pdbx_strand_id
1 'polypeptide(L)'
;MTLTSLAPILSLTLPISNQEYKSPYLFPLFYGLLSKGYNRAIQCRLLKIDENDDFGLLLAIAHSDTIGAVRVMEQPKKTDH
;
A
#
# COMPACT_ATOMS: atom_id res chain seq x y z
N MET A 1 -2.87 -5.84 -31.76
CA MET A 1 -2.72 -6.43 -30.42
C MET A 1 -1.26 -6.80 -30.24
N THR A 2 -0.45 -5.86 -29.79
CA THR A 2 0.98 -6.09 -29.61
C THR A 2 1.38 -5.68 -28.21
N LEU A 3 2.20 -6.54 -27.60
CA LEU A 3 2.98 -6.33 -26.38
C LEU A 3 2.16 -6.32 -25.08
N THR A 4 1.64 -7.49 -24.69
CA THR A 4 1.62 -7.84 -23.26
C THR A 4 3.07 -7.99 -22.83
N SER A 5 3.70 -6.85 -22.56
CA SER A 5 4.99 -6.76 -21.88
C SER A 5 4.96 -7.73 -20.70
N LEU A 6 6.06 -8.47 -20.50
CA LEU A 6 6.32 -9.45 -19.44
C LEU A 6 6.27 -8.85 -18.01
N ALA A 7 5.57 -7.73 -17.81
CA ALA A 7 5.36 -7.12 -16.52
C ALA A 7 4.54 -8.10 -15.66
N PRO A 8 5.10 -8.62 -14.56
CA PRO A 8 4.35 -9.49 -13.67
C PRO A 8 3.11 -8.74 -13.18
N ILE A 9 1.97 -9.41 -13.20
CA ILE A 9 0.72 -8.88 -12.65
C ILE A 9 0.98 -8.62 -11.15
N LEU A 10 0.82 -7.36 -10.73
CA LEU A 10 1.07 -6.96 -9.33
C LEU A 10 0.07 -7.60 -8.36
N SER A 11 -1.19 -7.77 -8.79
CA SER A 11 -2.22 -8.51 -8.07
C SER A 11 -3.33 -8.94 -9.01
N LEU A 12 -3.91 -10.13 -8.77
CA LEU A 12 -5.11 -10.59 -9.49
C LEU A 12 -6.32 -9.67 -9.24
N THR A 13 -6.35 -9.00 -8.08
CA THR A 13 -7.42 -8.04 -7.72
C THR A 13 -7.09 -6.60 -8.11
N LEU A 14 -5.86 -6.34 -8.58
CA LEU A 14 -5.41 -5.03 -9.02
C LEU A 14 -4.54 -5.19 -10.28
N PRO A 15 -5.16 -5.54 -11.44
CA PRO A 15 -4.42 -5.72 -12.68
C PRO A 15 -3.81 -4.40 -13.16
N ILE A 16 -2.72 -4.49 -13.95
CA ILE A 16 -2.07 -3.30 -14.50
C ILE A 16 -2.99 -2.70 -15.58
N SER A 17 -3.38 -1.43 -15.39
CA SER A 17 -4.26 -0.69 -16.29
C SER A 17 -3.85 0.79 -16.32
N ASN A 18 -4.20 1.49 -17.41
CA ASN A 18 -4.03 2.96 -17.52
C ASN A 18 -5.11 3.74 -16.75
N GLN A 19 -6.09 3.05 -16.16
CA GLN A 19 -7.16 3.67 -15.40
C GLN A 19 -6.81 3.78 -13.92
N GLU A 20 -7.17 4.90 -13.30
CA GLU A 20 -7.08 5.07 -11.84
C GLU A 20 -8.04 4.14 -11.10
N TYR A 21 -7.53 3.44 -10.10
CA TYR A 21 -8.34 2.67 -9.16
C TYR A 21 -8.79 3.56 -8.01
N LYS A 22 -10.10 3.65 -7.80
CA LYS A 22 -10.72 4.41 -6.70
C LYS A 22 -11.52 3.48 -5.81
N SER A 23 -11.33 3.61 -4.50
CA SER A 23 -12.06 2.85 -3.50
C SER A 23 -12.11 3.66 -2.21
N PRO A 24 -13.23 3.65 -1.47
CA PRO A 24 -13.29 4.22 -0.13
C PRO A 24 -12.52 3.39 0.91
N TYR A 25 -12.10 2.17 0.55
CA TYR A 25 -11.33 1.26 1.40
C TYR A 25 -10.01 0.88 0.75
N LEU A 26 -9.05 0.47 1.58
CA LEU A 26 -7.76 -0.04 1.12
C LEU A 26 -7.95 -1.29 0.25
N PHE A 27 -7.22 -1.39 -0.86
CA PHE A 27 -7.29 -2.60 -1.70
C PHE A 27 -6.75 -3.83 -0.94
N PRO A 28 -7.28 -5.04 -1.19
CA PRO A 28 -6.85 -6.26 -0.49
C PRO A 28 -5.34 -6.52 -0.55
N LEU A 29 -4.67 -6.14 -1.65
CA LEU A 29 -3.22 -6.22 -1.79
C LEU A 29 -2.50 -5.50 -0.64
N PHE A 30 -2.90 -4.27 -0.34
CA PHE A 30 -2.27 -3.44 0.69
C PHE A 30 -2.65 -3.90 2.10
N TYR A 31 -3.87 -4.43 2.28
CA TYR A 31 -4.25 -5.07 3.56
C TYR A 31 -3.38 -6.28 3.90
N GLY A 32 -2.85 -6.97 2.88
CA GLY A 32 -1.90 -8.06 3.05
C GLY A 32 -0.54 -7.61 3.62
N LEU A 33 -0.19 -6.33 3.50
CA LEU A 33 1.08 -5.77 3.99
C LEU A 33 1.00 -5.33 5.46
N LEU A 34 -0.22 -5.12 5.99
CA LEU A 34 -0.42 -4.64 7.35
C LEU A 34 -0.19 -5.74 8.38
N SER A 35 0.48 -5.38 9.48
CA SER A 35 0.54 -6.21 10.67
C SER A 35 -0.86 -6.34 11.29
N LYS A 36 -1.11 -7.45 12.00
CA LYS A 36 -2.41 -7.76 12.63
C LYS A 36 -2.23 -8.13 14.10
N GLY A 37 -3.32 -8.01 14.86
CA GLY A 37 -3.36 -8.38 16.28
C GLY A 37 -2.31 -7.65 17.11
N TYR A 38 -1.55 -8.39 17.92
CA TYR A 38 -0.59 -7.81 18.86
C TYR A 38 0.53 -6.99 18.19
N ASN A 39 1.04 -7.45 17.05
CA ASN A 39 2.07 -6.72 16.31
C ASN A 39 1.56 -5.36 15.80
N ARG A 40 0.29 -5.31 15.37
CA ARG A 40 -0.36 -4.05 14.97
C ARG A 40 -0.44 -3.10 16.16
N ALA A 41 -0.95 -3.56 17.29
CA ALA A 41 -1.08 -2.73 18.49
C ALA A 41 0.27 -2.14 18.94
N ILE A 42 1.35 -2.94 18.90
CA ILE A 42 2.71 -2.45 19.19
C ILE A 42 3.13 -1.38 18.17
N GLN A 43 2.99 -1.64 16.86
CA GLN A 43 3.40 -0.70 15.82
C GLN A 43 2.63 0.61 15.91
N CYS A 44 1.30 0.56 16.06
CA CYS A 44 0.44 1.73 16.25
C CYS A 44 0.88 2.55 17.47
N ARG A 45 1.17 1.90 18.61
CA ARG A 45 1.66 2.59 19.80
C ARG A 45 3.03 3.23 19.60
N LEU A 46 3.97 2.53 18.98
CA LEU A 46 5.33 3.04 18.73
C LEU A 46 5.34 4.22 17.77
N LEU A 47 4.51 4.15 16.72
CA LEU A 47 4.42 5.15 15.67
C LEU A 47 3.41 6.27 15.99
N LYS A 48 2.66 6.14 17.10
CA LYS A 48 1.58 7.05 17.52
C LYS A 48 0.50 7.20 16.43
N ILE A 49 0.12 6.10 15.81
CA ILE A 49 -0.92 6.01 14.78
C ILE A 49 -2.16 5.40 15.43
N ASP A 50 -3.35 5.91 15.09
CA ASP A 50 -4.61 5.33 15.54
C ASP A 50 -4.71 3.89 15.05
N GLU A 51 -5.14 2.97 15.92
CA GLU A 51 -5.24 1.56 15.54
C GLU A 51 -6.19 1.34 14.37
N ASN A 52 -7.14 2.23 14.09
CA ASN A 52 -8.07 2.16 12.97
C ASN A 52 -7.56 2.89 11.70
N ASP A 53 -6.43 3.58 11.77
CA ASP A 53 -5.81 4.25 10.62
C ASP A 53 -4.94 3.27 9.81
N ASP A 54 -5.62 2.40 9.05
CA ASP A 54 -4.98 1.41 8.17
C ASP A 54 -4.04 2.06 7.15
N PHE A 55 -4.43 3.22 6.60
CA PHE A 55 -3.67 3.89 5.55
C PHE A 55 -2.43 4.60 6.11
N GLY A 56 -2.56 5.29 7.25
CA GLY A 56 -1.44 5.88 7.97
C GLY A 56 -0.43 4.82 8.40
N LEU A 57 -0.92 3.69 8.93
CA LEU A 57 -0.05 2.56 9.28
C LEU A 57 0.68 2.00 8.05
N LEU A 58 -0.04 1.83 6.92
CA LEU A 58 0.55 1.37 5.67
C LEU A 58 1.73 2.25 5.24
N LEU A 59 1.53 3.57 5.18
CA LEU A 59 2.59 4.51 4.80
C LEU A 59 3.78 4.46 5.74
N ALA A 60 3.52 4.29 7.04
CA ALA A 60 4.56 4.25 8.06
C ALA A 60 5.41 2.97 8.05
N ILE A 61 4.89 1.83 7.57
CA ILE A 61 5.62 0.55 7.63
C ILE A 61 6.00 -0.02 6.26
N ALA A 62 5.27 0.33 5.20
CA ALA A 62 5.41 -0.33 3.91
C ALA A 62 6.50 0.26 3.00
N HIS A 63 7.41 1.08 3.53
CA HIS A 63 8.44 1.79 2.76
C HIS A 63 9.80 1.07 2.74
N SER A 64 10.10 0.22 3.72
CA SER A 64 11.46 -0.34 3.89
C SER A 64 11.54 -1.86 4.07
N ASP A 65 10.49 -2.54 4.54
CA ASP A 65 10.58 -3.98 4.87
C ASP A 65 9.23 -4.72 4.76
N THR A 66 8.64 -4.66 3.57
CA THR A 66 7.36 -5.32 3.25
C THR A 66 7.55 -6.76 2.80
N ILE A 67 6.64 -7.64 3.17
CA ILE A 67 6.54 -8.97 2.55
C ILE A 67 6.23 -8.80 1.04
N GLY A 68 7.06 -9.38 0.18
CA GLY A 68 6.93 -9.31 -1.27
C GLY A 68 7.74 -8.18 -1.91
N ALA A 69 7.41 -7.83 -3.15
CA ALA A 69 8.18 -6.87 -3.98
C ALA A 69 7.53 -5.47 -4.08
N VAL A 70 6.60 -5.14 -3.18
CA VAL A 70 5.79 -3.91 -3.25
C VAL A 70 6.16 -2.98 -2.10
N ARG A 71 6.61 -1.76 -2.42
CA ARG A 71 6.83 -0.69 -1.44
C ARG A 71 5.85 0.46 -1.68
N VAL A 72 5.32 1.03 -0.60
CA VAL A 72 4.44 2.21 -0.64
C VAL A 72 5.22 3.39 -0.09
N MET A 73 5.28 4.48 -0.87
CA MET A 73 5.98 5.70 -0.51
C MET A 73 5.05 6.89 -0.72
N GLU A 74 5.14 7.87 0.17
CA GLU A 74 4.43 9.14 0.01
C GLU A 74 4.86 9.82 -1.29
N GLN A 75 3.88 10.31 -2.04
CA GLN A 75 4.16 11.15 -3.20
C GLN A 75 4.39 12.58 -2.72
N PRO A 76 5.51 13.23 -3.07
CA PRO A 76 5.72 14.63 -2.74
C PRO A 76 4.62 15.47 -3.38
N LYS A 77 4.07 16.44 -2.64
CA LYS A 77 3.10 17.38 -3.21
C LYS A 77 3.77 18.13 -4.36
N LYS A 78 3.15 18.07 -5.54
CA LYS A 78 3.56 18.90 -6.67
C LYS A 78 3.19 20.34 -6.31
N THR A 79 4.20 21.17 -6.02
CA THR A 79 4.00 22.60 -5.83
C THR A 79 3.78 23.22 -7.20
N ASP A 80 2.55 23.59 -7.50
CA ASP A 80 2.23 24.37 -8.70
C ASP A 80 2.82 25.78 -8.51
N HIS A 81 3.71 26.18 -9.41
CA HIS A 81 4.12 27.57 -9.60
C HIS A 81 3.23 28.23 -10.66
#